data_AF-A0A6A4GR39-F1
#
_entry.id   AF-A0A6A4GR39-F1
#
_cell.length_a   1.000
_cell.length_b   1.000
_cell.length_c   1.000
_cell.angle_alpha   90.00
_cell.angle_beta   90.00
_cell.angle_gamma   90.00
#
_symmetry.space_group_name_H-M   'P 1'
#
loop_
_entity.id
_entity.type
_entity.pdbx_description
1 polymer ?
#
loop_
_entity_poly.entity_id
_entity_poly.type
_entity_poly.pdbx_seq_one_letter_code
_entity_poly.pdbx_strand_id
1 'polypeptide(L)'
;MDFHVGGTWRLGMMCLDCALRYGSHASVILALEVGILSTIWRFSTVRHRYSSNEKLTDGKFLFETIGSFSLYRSVQKVLEKALRRKSFVRVVQRHRDEFPEDELQTRFRAVVSRRVSLREQLEKSSNLRYCSYSECTAPPSVKFLLCSQCGTACYCSRQCQKLHWNSWHRDYCEKVARRSAGKSY
;
A
#
# COMPACT_ATOMS: atom_id res chain seq x y z
N MET A 1 12.49 36.04 -3.48
CA MET A 1 13.06 34.99 -2.59
C MET A 1 12.51 33.59 -2.92
N ASP A 2 11.82 33.42 -4.05
CA ASP A 2 10.94 32.25 -4.28
C ASP A 2 11.58 31.12 -5.11
N PHE A 3 12.65 31.39 -5.84
CA PHE A 3 13.36 30.38 -6.64
C PHE A 3 14.05 29.30 -5.78
N HIS A 4 14.58 29.68 -4.61
CA HIS A 4 15.29 28.74 -3.73
C HIS A 4 14.34 27.72 -3.08
N VAL A 5 13.12 28.16 -2.75
CA VAL A 5 12.07 27.30 -2.20
C VAL A 5 11.62 26.31 -3.27
N GLY A 6 11.34 26.77 -4.49
CA GLY A 6 10.96 25.91 -5.62
C GLY A 6 11.99 24.82 -5.94
N GLY A 7 13.28 25.17 -5.95
CA GLY A 7 14.38 24.24 -6.22
C GLY A 7 14.51 23.12 -5.17
N THR A 8 14.48 23.47 -3.87
CA THR A 8 14.55 22.50 -2.77
C THR A 8 13.36 21.53 -2.79
N TRP A 9 12.16 22.03 -3.10
CA TRP A 9 10.98 21.17 -3.23
C TRP A 9 11.05 20.24 -4.43
N ARG A 10 11.52 20.72 -5.58
CA ARG A 10 11.72 19.88 -6.77
C ARG A 10 12.63 18.71 -6.44
N LEU A 11 13.75 18.97 -5.78
CA LEU A 11 14.67 17.92 -5.34
C LEU A 11 13.99 16.95 -4.36
N GLY A 12 13.25 17.46 -3.36
CA GLY A 12 12.50 16.62 -2.42
C GLY A 12 11.47 15.71 -3.11
N MET A 13 10.75 16.22 -4.10
CA MET A 13 9.76 15.45 -4.86
C MET A 13 10.41 14.43 -5.78
N MET A 14 11.55 14.75 -6.40
CA MET A 14 12.34 13.79 -7.18
C MET A 14 12.89 12.66 -6.30
N CYS A 15 13.44 12.99 -5.13
CA CYS A 15 13.92 12.00 -4.17
C CYS A 15 12.78 11.09 -3.70
N LEU A 16 11.61 11.66 -3.40
CA LEU A 16 10.42 10.90 -3.02
C LEU A 16 9.93 9.99 -4.15
N ASP A 17 9.85 10.49 -5.39
CA ASP A 17 9.46 9.69 -6.56
C ASP A 17 10.42 8.52 -6.75
N CYS A 18 11.74 8.76 -6.65
CA CYS A 18 12.74 7.69 -6.69
C CYS A 18 12.53 6.68 -5.56
N ALA A 19 12.33 7.15 -4.32
CA ALA A 19 12.13 6.28 -3.15
C ALA A 19 10.85 5.42 -3.27
N LEU A 20 9.79 5.94 -3.91
CA LEU A 20 8.55 5.20 -4.11
C LEU A 20 8.62 4.23 -5.31
N ARG A 21 9.31 4.60 -6.39
CA ARG A 21 9.46 3.75 -7.58
C ARG A 21 10.40 2.59 -7.38
N TYR A 22 11.57 2.87 -6.78
CA TYR A 22 12.63 1.87 -6.59
C TYR A 22 12.56 1.23 -5.20
N GLY A 23 11.76 1.77 -4.29
CA GLY A 23 11.44 1.14 -3.02
C GLY A 23 10.48 -0.03 -3.15
N SER A 24 10.35 -0.80 -2.08
CA SER A 24 9.31 -1.82 -1.98
C SER A 24 7.96 -1.19 -1.60
N HIS A 25 6.90 -2.00 -1.59
CA HIS A 25 5.60 -1.61 -1.06
C HIS A 25 5.67 -1.09 0.40
N ALA A 26 6.72 -1.43 1.16
CA ALA A 26 6.95 -0.88 2.50
C ALA A 26 7.24 0.63 2.47
N SER A 27 8.00 1.13 1.48
CA SER A 27 8.26 2.57 1.32
C SER A 27 6.96 3.34 1.08
N VAL A 28 6.06 2.78 0.28
CA VAL A 28 4.75 3.36 0.01
C VAL A 28 3.87 3.37 1.26
N ILE A 29 3.86 2.27 2.03
CA ILE A 29 3.15 2.20 3.31
C ILE A 29 3.64 3.30 4.25
N LEU A 30 4.96 3.43 4.43
CA LEU A 30 5.55 4.45 5.28
C LEU A 30 5.14 5.86 4.83
N ALA A 31 5.25 6.15 3.53
CA ALA A 31 4.86 7.45 2.96
C ALA A 31 3.37 7.76 3.23
N LEU A 32 2.48 6.79 3.04
CA LEU A 32 1.06 6.94 3.35
C LEU A 32 0.83 7.15 4.84
N GLU A 33 1.57 6.44 5.69
CA GLU A 33 1.47 6.54 7.14
C GLU A 33 1.87 7.92 7.66
N VAL A 34 2.91 8.54 7.10
CA VAL A 34 3.32 9.91 7.43
C VAL A 34 2.46 10.99 6.78
N GLY A 35 1.50 10.61 5.92
CA GLY A 35 0.50 11.53 5.37
C GLY A 35 0.86 12.15 4.03
N ILE A 36 1.65 11.46 3.21
CA ILE A 36 2.12 11.99 1.92
C ILE A 36 1.00 12.46 0.99
N LEU A 37 -0.18 11.84 1.03
CA LEU A 37 -1.33 12.24 0.20
C LEU A 37 -1.74 13.69 0.46
N SER A 38 -1.76 14.12 1.72
CA SER A 38 -2.09 15.50 2.08
C SER A 38 -1.05 16.48 1.56
N THR A 39 0.22 16.08 1.58
CA THR A 39 1.33 16.88 1.06
C THR A 39 1.20 17.04 -0.45
N ILE A 40 1.09 15.93 -1.19
CA ILE A 40 0.95 15.95 -2.65
C ILE A 40 -0.27 16.80 -3.05
N TRP A 41 -1.40 16.64 -2.37
CA TRP A 41 -2.62 17.40 -2.62
C TRP A 41 -2.45 18.91 -2.44
N ARG A 42 -1.87 19.35 -1.31
CA ARG A 42 -1.61 20.79 -1.09
C ARG A 42 -0.75 21.37 -2.20
N PHE A 43 0.24 20.62 -2.68
CA PHE A 43 1.16 21.09 -3.71
C PHE A 43 0.55 21.11 -5.10
N SER A 44 -0.23 20.10 -5.50
CA SER A 44 -0.94 20.13 -6.79
C SER A 44 -1.87 21.35 -6.86
N THR A 45 -2.53 21.67 -5.74
CA THR A 45 -3.36 22.86 -5.59
C THR A 45 -2.56 24.17 -5.68
N VAL A 46 -1.45 24.32 -4.94
CA VAL A 46 -0.66 25.57 -4.91
C VAL A 46 0.04 25.84 -6.25
N ARG A 47 0.41 24.81 -7.00
CA ARG A 47 1.06 24.93 -8.31
C ARG A 47 0.24 25.74 -9.32
N HIS A 48 -1.10 25.63 -9.28
CA HIS A 48 -1.97 26.42 -10.17
C HIS A 48 -1.77 27.93 -10.01
N ARG A 49 -1.28 28.41 -8.86
CA ARG A 49 -1.01 29.84 -8.63
C ARG A 49 0.32 30.33 -9.23
N TYR A 50 1.27 29.44 -9.50
CA TYR A 50 2.67 29.81 -9.79
C TYR A 50 3.21 29.31 -11.14
N SER A 51 2.44 28.56 -11.92
CA SER A 51 2.98 27.92 -13.14
C SER A 51 2.75 28.77 -14.39
N SER A 52 3.69 29.69 -14.65
CA SER A 52 4.12 30.03 -16.01
C SER A 52 5.42 29.27 -16.30
N ASN A 53 5.35 28.27 -17.17
CA ASN A 53 6.46 27.69 -17.95
C ASN A 53 7.47 26.66 -17.40
N GLU A 54 7.47 26.20 -16.14
CA GLU A 54 8.42 25.13 -15.75
C GLU A 54 7.78 23.75 -15.50
N LYS A 55 8.38 22.72 -16.14
CA LYS A 55 8.15 21.28 -15.92
C LYS A 55 8.63 20.87 -14.52
N LEU A 56 8.04 21.41 -13.46
CA LEU A 56 8.18 20.83 -12.14
C LEU A 56 7.55 19.43 -12.17
N THR A 57 8.24 18.44 -11.61
CA THR A 57 7.77 17.05 -11.47
C THR A 57 6.36 17.08 -10.91
N ASP A 58 5.40 16.77 -11.78
CA ASP A 58 4.00 16.94 -11.47
C ASP A 58 3.59 15.88 -10.44
N GLY A 59 2.84 16.29 -9.40
CA GLY A 59 2.33 15.37 -8.37
C GLY A 59 1.57 14.18 -8.96
N LYS A 60 1.14 14.30 -10.23
CA LYS A 60 0.72 13.23 -11.14
C LYS A 60 1.50 11.93 -11.00
N PHE A 61 2.82 11.97 -11.15
CA PHE A 61 3.61 10.74 -11.14
C PHE A 61 3.57 10.02 -9.79
N LEU A 62 3.42 10.77 -8.69
CA LEU A 62 3.29 10.19 -7.35
C LEU A 62 1.91 9.55 -7.15
N PHE A 63 0.83 10.18 -7.63
CA PHE A 63 -0.50 9.55 -7.59
C PHE A 63 -0.56 8.29 -8.45
N GLU A 64 0.06 8.30 -9.64
CA GLU A 64 0.16 7.12 -10.50
C GLU A 64 1.00 6.02 -9.85
N THR A 65 2.14 6.37 -9.24
CA THR A 65 3.02 5.43 -8.54
C THR A 65 2.32 4.84 -7.33
N ILE A 66 1.83 5.65 -6.39
CA ILE A 66 1.05 5.17 -5.23
C ILE A 66 -0.17 4.36 -5.68
N GLY A 67 -0.82 4.82 -6.75
CA GLY A 67 -1.94 4.16 -7.39
C GLY A 67 -1.58 2.75 -7.86
N SER A 68 -0.44 2.55 -8.51
CA SER A 68 0.00 1.22 -8.95
C SER A 68 0.19 0.25 -7.78
N PHE A 69 0.72 0.72 -6.65
CA PHE A 69 0.88 -0.06 -5.42
C PHE A 69 -0.44 -0.42 -4.72
N SER A 70 -1.58 0.17 -5.11
CA SER A 70 -2.89 -0.28 -4.60
C SER A 70 -3.30 -1.68 -5.07
N LEU A 71 -2.48 -2.38 -5.86
CA LEU A 71 -2.62 -3.82 -6.10
C LEU A 71 -2.21 -4.66 -4.89
N TYR A 72 -1.29 -4.17 -4.05
CA TYR A 72 -0.85 -4.89 -2.87
C TYR A 72 -1.88 -4.77 -1.75
N ARG A 73 -2.35 -5.91 -1.24
CA ARG A 73 -3.30 -5.98 -0.11
C ARG A 73 -2.84 -5.18 1.11
N SER A 74 -1.55 -5.23 1.44
CA SER A 74 -0.95 -4.49 2.56
C SER A 74 -1.05 -2.98 2.37
N VAL A 75 -0.83 -2.48 1.14
CA VAL A 75 -0.94 -1.06 0.79
C VAL A 75 -2.39 -0.61 0.81
N GLN A 76 -3.33 -1.40 0.26
CA GLN A 76 -4.74 -1.01 0.17
C GLN A 76 -5.34 -0.62 1.53
N LYS A 77 -5.09 -1.41 2.59
CA LYS A 77 -5.60 -1.11 3.93
C LYS A 77 -5.08 0.23 4.46
N VAL A 78 -3.80 0.50 4.26
CA VAL A 78 -3.15 1.74 4.70
C VAL A 78 -3.66 2.92 3.87
N LEU A 79 -3.83 2.71 2.56
CA LEU A 79 -4.29 3.71 1.61
C LEU A 79 -5.74 4.12 1.87
N GLU A 80 -6.64 3.16 2.09
CA GLU A 80 -8.01 3.45 2.50
C GLU A 80 -8.05 4.24 3.82
N LYS A 81 -7.24 3.84 4.81
CA LYS A 81 -7.13 4.57 6.07
C LYS A 81 -6.65 6.00 5.81
N ALA A 82 -5.63 6.18 4.96
CA ALA A 82 -5.07 7.48 4.62
C ALA A 82 -6.10 8.40 3.95
N LEU A 83 -6.89 7.88 3.01
CA LEU A 83 -7.96 8.62 2.33
C LEU A 83 -9.09 9.04 3.28
N ARG A 84 -9.34 8.28 4.34
CA ARG A 84 -10.34 8.59 5.38
C ARG A 84 -9.80 9.48 6.51
N ARG A 85 -8.50 9.81 6.55
CA ARG A 85 -7.93 10.65 7.61
C ARG A 85 -8.53 12.04 7.59
N LYS A 86 -8.95 12.54 8.75
CA LYS A 86 -9.49 13.91 8.92
C LYS A 86 -8.54 14.98 8.37
N SER A 87 -7.23 14.81 8.53
CA SER A 87 -6.23 15.75 8.00
C SER A 87 -6.28 15.84 6.48
N PHE A 88 -6.44 14.73 5.79
CA PHE A 88 -6.56 14.67 4.34
C PHE A 88 -7.90 15.24 3.87
N VAL A 89 -9.01 14.82 4.49
CA VAL A 89 -10.36 15.33 4.18
C VAL A 89 -10.44 16.85 4.34
N ARG A 90 -9.84 17.41 5.42
CA ARG A 90 -9.79 18.86 5.64
C ARG A 90 -9.01 19.60 4.55
N VAL A 91 -7.90 19.02 4.09
CA VAL A 91 -7.10 19.60 3.00
C VAL A 91 -7.90 19.64 1.70
N VAL A 92 -8.56 18.53 1.37
CA VAL A 92 -9.43 18.43 0.19
C VAL A 92 -10.56 19.46 0.27
N GLN A 93 -11.24 19.55 1.41
CA GLN A 93 -12.38 20.44 1.59
C GLN A 93 -11.98 21.93 1.54
N ARG A 94 -10.86 22.30 2.19
CA ARG A 94 -10.39 23.69 2.24
C ARG A 94 -10.08 24.24 0.84
N HIS A 95 -9.59 23.39 -0.04
CA HIS A 95 -9.16 23.80 -1.38
C HIS A 95 -10.18 23.47 -2.46
N ARG A 96 -11.33 22.86 -2.11
CA ARG A 96 -12.38 22.45 -3.06
C ARG A 96 -12.90 23.63 -3.89
N ASP A 97 -13.16 24.77 -3.24
CA ASP A 97 -13.77 25.93 -3.89
C ASP A 97 -12.74 26.78 -4.65
N GLU A 98 -11.48 26.79 -4.17
CA GLU A 98 -10.38 27.52 -4.83
C GLU A 98 -9.79 26.75 -6.02
N PHE A 99 -9.81 25.41 -5.96
CA PHE A 99 -9.21 24.53 -6.96
C PHE A 99 -10.06 23.26 -7.06
N PRO A 100 -10.96 23.16 -8.06
CA PRO A 100 -11.76 21.98 -8.29
C PRO A 100 -10.89 20.73 -8.32
N GLU A 101 -11.40 19.63 -7.76
CA GLU A 101 -10.70 18.33 -7.78
C GLU A 101 -10.27 18.03 -9.23
N ASP A 102 -8.96 17.92 -9.45
CA ASP A 102 -8.45 17.67 -10.79
C ASP A 102 -8.84 16.26 -11.26
N GLU A 103 -8.87 16.06 -12.58
CA GLU A 103 -9.24 14.77 -13.19
C GLU A 103 -8.39 13.62 -12.64
N LEU A 104 -7.12 13.92 -12.31
CA LEU A 104 -6.15 12.98 -11.79
C LEU A 104 -6.49 12.50 -10.37
N GLN A 105 -6.89 13.38 -9.48
CA GLN A 105 -7.30 13.08 -8.11
C GLN A 105 -8.57 12.24 -8.09
N THR A 106 -9.54 12.62 -8.93
CA THR A 106 -10.76 11.85 -9.16
C THR A 106 -10.43 10.45 -9.67
N ARG A 107 -9.58 10.35 -10.69
CA ARG A 107 -9.13 9.07 -11.26
C ARG A 107 -8.36 8.23 -10.25
N PHE A 108 -7.48 8.83 -9.45
CA PHE A 108 -6.74 8.14 -8.39
C PHE A 108 -7.69 7.52 -7.37
N ARG A 109 -8.64 8.30 -6.84
CA ARG A 109 -9.65 7.79 -5.89
C ARG A 109 -10.48 6.66 -6.52
N ALA A 110 -10.92 6.83 -7.77
CA ALA A 110 -11.70 5.82 -8.47
C ALA A 110 -10.94 4.50 -8.62
N VAL A 111 -9.65 4.56 -9.01
CA VAL A 111 -8.79 3.36 -9.13
C VAL A 111 -8.62 2.66 -7.78
N VAL A 112 -8.32 3.42 -6.72
CA VAL A 112 -8.13 2.87 -5.38
C VAL A 112 -9.42 2.23 -4.87
N SER A 113 -10.54 2.95 -4.94
CA SER A 113 -11.84 2.43 -4.51
C SER A 113 -12.25 1.18 -5.27
N ARG A 114 -12.05 1.14 -6.59
CA ARG A 114 -12.34 -0.03 -7.42
C ARG A 114 -11.49 -1.23 -7.03
N ARG A 115 -10.20 -1.05 -6.75
CA ARG A 115 -9.31 -2.16 -6.38
C ARG A 115 -9.60 -2.69 -4.98
N VAL A 116 -9.97 -1.80 -4.05
CA VAL A 116 -10.46 -2.17 -2.73
C VAL A 116 -11.74 -2.98 -2.82
N SER A 117 -12.72 -2.53 -3.62
CA SER A 117 -13.97 -3.27 -3.79
C SER A 117 -13.74 -4.63 -4.43
N LEU A 118 -12.85 -4.73 -5.42
CA LEU A 118 -12.47 -6.02 -6.03
C LEU A 118 -11.81 -6.97 -5.02
N ARG A 119 -10.92 -6.47 -4.14
CA ARG A 119 -10.36 -7.27 -3.04
C ARG A 119 -11.47 -7.79 -2.14
N GLU A 120 -12.38 -6.93 -1.71
CA GLU A 120 -13.48 -7.31 -0.81
C GLU A 120 -14.43 -8.31 -1.43
N GLN A 121 -14.76 -8.13 -2.72
CA GLN A 121 -15.57 -9.10 -3.47
C GLN A 121 -14.87 -10.45 -3.55
N LEU A 122 -13.58 -10.47 -3.92
CA LEU A 122 -12.80 -11.70 -3.98
C LEU A 122 -12.72 -12.37 -2.61
N GLU A 123 -12.45 -11.62 -1.54
CA GLU A 123 -12.41 -12.16 -0.18
C GLU A 123 -13.75 -12.74 0.28
N LYS A 124 -14.88 -12.20 -0.20
CA LYS A 124 -16.22 -12.70 0.11
C LYS A 124 -16.64 -13.88 -0.77
N SER A 125 -16.29 -13.85 -2.06
CA SER A 125 -16.72 -14.84 -3.04
C SER A 125 -15.80 -16.04 -3.13
N SER A 126 -14.55 -15.89 -2.71
CA SER A 126 -13.57 -16.96 -2.75
C SER A 126 -13.59 -17.79 -1.48
N ASN A 127 -13.50 -19.12 -1.63
CA ASN A 127 -13.14 -20.03 -0.55
C ASN A 127 -11.62 -19.94 -0.22
N LEU A 128 -10.99 -18.77 -0.40
CA LEU A 128 -9.57 -18.58 -0.15
C LEU A 128 -9.29 -18.78 1.35
N ARG A 129 -8.65 -19.89 1.67
CA ARG A 129 -8.13 -20.16 3.01
C ARG A 129 -6.77 -19.50 3.17
N TYR A 130 -6.74 -18.44 3.96
CA TYR A 130 -5.49 -17.73 4.28
C TYR A 130 -4.69 -18.41 5.39
N CYS A 131 -5.32 -19.29 6.17
CA CYS A 131 -4.66 -20.14 7.14
C CYS A 131 -4.45 -21.52 6.50
N SER A 132 -3.25 -22.08 6.63
CA SER A 132 -2.93 -23.43 6.16
C SER A 132 -3.66 -24.52 6.96
N TYR A 133 -4.19 -24.21 8.14
CA TYR A 133 -5.09 -25.13 8.85
C TYR A 133 -6.46 -25.12 8.18
N SER A 134 -6.84 -26.26 7.58
CA SER A 134 -8.03 -26.41 6.73
C SER A 134 -9.36 -26.14 7.43
N GLU A 135 -9.43 -26.36 8.74
CA GLU A 135 -10.64 -26.16 9.55
C GLU A 135 -10.71 -24.75 10.15
N CYS A 136 -9.76 -23.87 9.80
CA CYS A 136 -9.77 -22.50 10.27
C CYS A 136 -10.85 -21.67 9.56
N THR A 137 -11.69 -21.01 10.36
CA THR A 137 -12.73 -20.07 9.89
C THR A 137 -12.33 -18.60 10.11
N ALA A 138 -11.09 -18.34 10.52
CA ALA A 138 -10.62 -16.98 10.80
C ALA A 138 -10.67 -16.11 9.53
N PRO A 139 -11.13 -14.86 9.65
CA PRO A 139 -11.25 -13.99 8.49
C PRO A 139 -9.87 -13.63 7.91
N PRO A 140 -9.81 -13.22 6.63
CA PRO A 140 -8.57 -12.83 5.95
C PRO A 140 -7.83 -11.64 6.57
N SER A 141 -8.44 -10.96 7.54
CA SER A 141 -8.00 -9.66 8.05
C SER A 141 -6.92 -9.75 9.14
N VAL A 142 -6.67 -10.95 9.68
CA VAL A 142 -5.68 -11.22 10.73
C VAL A 142 -4.25 -11.17 10.19
N LYS A 143 -3.28 -10.83 11.05
CA LYS A 143 -1.85 -11.02 10.73
C LYS A 143 -1.57 -12.52 10.67
N PHE A 144 -0.88 -12.97 9.64
CA PHE A 144 -0.47 -14.36 9.49
C PHE A 144 0.98 -14.55 9.92
N LEU A 145 1.23 -15.65 10.61
CA LEU A 145 2.54 -16.15 11.02
C LEU A 145 2.98 -17.20 10.01
N LEU A 146 4.20 -17.11 9.52
CA LEU A 146 4.79 -18.19 8.72
C LEU A 146 5.40 -19.24 9.65
N CYS A 147 5.36 -20.50 9.22
CA CYS A 147 6.15 -21.55 9.85
C CYS A 147 7.63 -21.19 9.74
N SER A 148 8.31 -21.00 10.87
CA SER A 148 9.71 -20.58 10.89
C SER A 148 10.68 -21.58 10.25
N GLN A 149 10.29 -22.86 10.16
CA GLN A 149 11.13 -23.92 9.62
C GLN A 149 11.05 -24.02 8.10
N CYS A 150 9.85 -24.09 7.51
CA CYS A 150 9.68 -24.25 6.06
C CYS A 150 9.40 -22.93 5.32
N GLY A 151 8.90 -21.89 6.00
CA GLY A 151 8.50 -20.62 5.39
C GLY A 151 7.26 -20.67 4.50
N THR A 152 6.68 -21.85 4.23
CA THR A 152 5.59 -22.01 3.24
C THR A 152 4.19 -22.05 3.83
N ALA A 153 4.02 -22.55 5.05
CA ALA A 153 2.72 -22.60 5.72
C ALA A 153 2.46 -21.32 6.52
N CYS A 154 1.24 -20.81 6.48
CA CYS A 154 0.82 -19.57 7.11
C CYS A 154 -0.34 -19.81 8.09
N TYR A 155 -0.32 -19.13 9.24
CA TYR A 155 -1.27 -19.37 10.33
C TYR A 155 -1.76 -18.07 10.92
N CYS A 156 -3.07 -17.95 11.18
CA CYS A 156 -3.62 -16.80 11.87
C CYS A 156 -3.24 -16.77 13.36
N SER A 157 -2.84 -17.91 13.94
CA SER A 157 -2.52 -18.05 15.35
C SER A 157 -1.57 -19.22 15.61
N ARG A 158 -0.88 -19.18 16.76
CA ARG A 158 -0.08 -20.33 17.24
C ARG A 158 -0.94 -21.58 17.46
N GLN A 159 -2.22 -21.42 17.78
CA GLN A 159 -3.14 -22.55 17.95
C GLN A 159 -3.41 -23.28 16.64
N CYS A 160 -3.71 -22.54 15.55
CA CYS A 160 -3.88 -23.12 14.22
C CYS A 160 -2.59 -23.81 13.74
N GLN A 161 -1.42 -23.25 14.06
CA GLN A 161 -0.14 -23.89 13.78
C GLN A 161 -0.01 -25.24 14.51
N LYS A 162 -0.31 -25.30 15.81
CA LYS A 162 -0.24 -26.54 16.60
C LYS A 162 -1.20 -27.62 16.10
N LEU A 163 -2.44 -27.25 15.79
CA LEU A 163 -3.44 -28.18 15.26
C LEU A 163 -3.00 -28.75 13.92
N HIS A 164 -2.56 -27.90 12.99
CA HIS A 164 -2.06 -28.34 11.69
C HIS A 164 -0.74 -29.13 11.79
N TRP A 165 0.12 -28.78 12.75
CA TRP A 165 1.36 -29.51 13.02
C TRP A 165 1.10 -30.97 13.39
N ASN A 166 0.11 -31.21 14.25
CA ASN A 166 -0.25 -32.54 14.71
C ASN A 166 -1.06 -33.34 13.68
N SER A 167 -1.76 -32.69 12.75
CA SER A 167 -2.52 -33.40 11.73
C SER A 167 -1.66 -33.91 10.58
N TRP A 168 -0.86 -33.04 9.95
CA TRP A 168 -0.08 -33.44 8.77
C TRP A 168 1.14 -32.56 8.48
N HIS A 169 1.20 -31.34 9.02
CA HIS A 169 2.25 -30.40 8.61
C HIS A 169 3.65 -30.84 9.01
N ARG A 170 3.83 -31.60 10.10
CA ARG A 170 5.15 -32.08 10.55
C ARG A 170 5.92 -32.81 9.45
N ASP A 171 5.30 -33.82 8.86
CA ASP A 171 5.92 -34.68 7.85
C ASP A 171 6.19 -33.92 6.54
N TYR A 172 5.31 -32.98 6.19
CA TYR A 172 5.48 -32.11 5.04
C TYR A 172 6.59 -31.07 5.27
N CYS A 173 6.65 -30.47 6.47
CA CYS A 173 7.56 -29.40 6.82
C CYS A 173 9.03 -29.84 6.66
N GLU A 174 9.37 -31.04 7.13
CA GLU A 174 10.72 -31.59 7.01
C GLU A 174 11.17 -31.74 5.55
N LYS A 175 10.28 -32.25 4.69
CA LYS A 175 10.58 -32.44 3.25
C LYS A 175 10.83 -31.10 2.56
N VAL A 176 10.07 -30.07 2.90
CA VAL A 176 10.23 -28.73 2.32
C VAL A 176 11.49 -28.04 2.86
N ALA A 177 11.71 -28.07 4.17
CA ALA A 177 12.86 -27.41 4.79
C ALA A 177 14.20 -27.94 4.24
N ARG A 178 14.30 -29.26 4.01
CA ARG A 178 15.48 -29.88 3.38
C ARG A 178 15.75 -29.37 1.96
N ARG A 179 14.70 -29.14 1.16
CA ARG A 179 14.82 -28.58 -0.20
C ARG A 179 15.26 -27.12 -0.20
N SER A 180 14.88 -26.37 0.83
CA SER A 180 15.27 -24.96 0.99
C SER A 180 16.71 -24.81 1.46
N ALA A 181 17.19 -25.71 2.33
CA ALA A 181 18.58 -25.69 2.82
C ALA A 181 19.61 -26.06 1.74
N GLY A 182 19.24 -26.90 0.77
CA GLY A 182 20.08 -27.25 -0.39
C GLY A 182 20.20 -26.16 -1.45
N LYS A 183 19.53 -25.02 -1.29
CA LYS A 183 19.63 -23.83 -2.14
C LYS A 183 20.32 -22.69 -1.38
N SER A 184 21.53 -22.93 -0.90
CA SER A 184 22.40 -21.84 -0.45
C SER A 184 23.23 -21.41 -1.66
N TYR A 185 22.90 -20.24 -2.22
CA TYR A 185 23.74 -19.52 -3.19
C TYR A 185 24.86 -18.80 -2.45
#